data_AF-A0A1I2EZE1-F1
#
_entry.id   AF-A0A1I2EZE1-F1
#
_cell.length_a   1.000
_cell.length_b   1.000
_cell.length_c   1.000
_cell.angle_alpha   90.00
_cell.angle_beta   90.00
_cell.angle_gamma   90.00
#
_symmetry.space_group_name_H-M   'P 1'
#
loop_
_entity.id
_entity.type
_entity.pdbx_description
1 polymer ?
#
loop_
_entity_poly.entity_id
_entity_poly.type
_entity_poly.pdbx_seq_one_letter_code
_entity_poly.pdbx_strand_id
1 'polypeptide(L)'
;MINRGSEWHRWEPHIHAPGTILNNQFGVSDPWSTYLSTLEALTPKVEAVAVTDYYVTDTYEEFLQHKVTGRLPDVSLIFPNIELRR
;
A
#
# COMPACT_ATOMS: atom_id res chain seq x y z
N MET A 1 28.31 0.47 18.29
CA MET A 1 26.84 0.55 18.39
C MET A 1 26.45 1.99 18.13
N ILE A 2 25.87 2.27 16.97
CA ILE A 2 25.36 3.63 16.68
C ILE A 2 24.01 3.70 17.40
N ASN A 3 23.90 4.55 18.42
CA ASN A 3 22.61 4.96 18.95
C ASN A 3 21.88 5.73 17.85
N ARG A 4 20.86 5.13 17.24
CA ARG A 4 19.96 5.83 16.31
C ARG A 4 19.10 6.78 17.13
N GLY A 5 19.03 8.05 16.73
CA GLY A 5 18.13 9.04 17.32
C GLY A 5 16.70 8.88 16.79
N SER A 6 15.86 9.89 16.98
CA SER A 6 14.54 9.93 16.34
C SER A 6 14.69 10.03 14.82
N GLU A 7 13.97 9.18 14.10
CA GLU A 7 13.98 9.12 12.64
C GLU A 7 12.62 9.44 12.06
N TRP A 8 12.62 10.00 10.85
CA TRP A 8 11.42 10.34 10.12
C TRP A 8 11.22 9.32 9.00
N HIS A 9 10.12 8.58 9.09
CA HIS A 9 9.74 7.59 8.09
C HIS A 9 8.47 8.04 7.37
N ARG A 10 8.38 7.73 6.07
CA ARG A 10 7.16 7.98 5.30
C ARG A 10 6.22 6.81 5.42
N TRP A 11 4.99 7.10 5.83
CA TRP A 11 3.93 6.14 6.02
C TRP A 11 2.75 6.55 5.16
N GLU A 12 2.09 5.58 4.53
CA GLU A 12 0.87 5.77 3.75
C GLU A 12 -0.27 5.01 4.45
N PRO A 13 -0.90 5.59 5.49
CA PRO A 13 -1.88 4.88 6.32
C PRO A 13 -3.29 4.81 5.68
N HIS A 14 -3.47 5.43 4.51
CA HIS A 14 -4.77 5.46 3.84
C HIS A 14 -4.61 5.49 2.32
N ILE A 15 -4.58 4.32 1.69
CA ILE A 15 -4.63 4.19 0.23
C ILE A 15 -5.68 3.19 -0.20
N HIS A 16 -6.38 3.47 -1.29
CA HIS A 16 -7.12 2.46 -2.04
C HIS A 16 -6.20 1.84 -3.07
N ALA A 17 -6.41 0.56 -3.38
CA ALA A 17 -5.65 -0.19 -4.36
C ALA A 17 -6.51 -0.58 -5.57
N PRO A 18 -5.89 -0.99 -6.70
CA PRO A 18 -6.62 -1.55 -7.83
C PRO A 18 -7.61 -2.63 -7.41
N GLY A 19 -8.86 -2.52 -7.88
CA GLY A 19 -9.92 -3.45 -7.50
C GLY A 19 -10.78 -2.99 -6.33
N THR A 20 -10.50 -1.83 -5.71
CA THR A 20 -11.34 -1.30 -4.61
C THR A 20 -12.81 -1.19 -5.03
N ILE A 21 -13.73 -1.53 -4.14
CA ILE A 21 -15.14 -1.74 -4.51
C ILE A 21 -15.88 -0.44 -4.87
N LEU A 22 -15.43 0.71 -4.37
CA LEU A 22 -16.02 2.01 -4.68
C LEU A 22 -14.96 2.93 -5.28
N ASN A 23 -15.36 3.68 -6.30
CA ASN A 23 -14.50 4.66 -6.96
C ASN A 23 -13.19 4.06 -7.50
N ASN A 24 -13.24 2.85 -8.07
CA ASN A 24 -12.11 2.24 -8.75
C ASN A 24 -11.78 3.02 -10.03
N GLN A 25 -10.72 3.83 -9.98
CA GLN A 25 -10.21 4.61 -11.11
C GLN A 25 -8.85 4.08 -11.60
N PHE A 26 -8.48 2.87 -11.18
CA PHE A 26 -7.28 2.22 -11.66
C PHE A 26 -7.55 1.65 -13.06
N GLY A 27 -6.69 1.99 -14.03
CA GLY A 27 -6.90 1.69 -15.45
C GLY A 27 -7.04 0.19 -15.76
N VAL A 28 -7.42 -0.13 -17.01
CA VAL A 28 -7.76 -1.52 -17.39
C VAL A 28 -6.56 -2.40 -17.74
N SER A 29 -5.42 -1.82 -18.11
CA SER A 29 -4.25 -2.58 -18.56
C SER A 29 -3.18 -2.61 -17.47
N ASP A 30 -3.11 -3.73 -16.74
CA ASP A 30 -2.13 -4.00 -15.67
C ASP A 30 -2.05 -2.90 -14.58
N PRO A 31 -3.17 -2.64 -13.87
CA PRO A 31 -3.23 -1.59 -12.87
C PRO A 31 -2.30 -1.84 -11.69
N TRP A 32 -2.13 -3.10 -11.27
CA TRP A 32 -1.28 -3.48 -10.15
C TRP A 32 0.19 -3.20 -10.39
N SER A 33 0.73 -3.57 -11.56
CA SER A 33 2.14 -3.30 -11.87
C SER A 33 2.44 -1.81 -11.86
N THR A 34 1.58 -1.00 -12.50
CA THR A 34 1.74 0.46 -12.54
C THR A 34 1.63 1.08 -11.14
N TYR A 35 0.65 0.64 -10.35
CA TYR A 35 0.40 1.11 -8.99
C TYR A 35 1.59 0.81 -8.06
N LEU A 36 2.04 -0.45 -8.02
CA LEU A 36 3.14 -0.86 -7.16
C LEU A 36 4.45 -0.21 -7.58
N SER A 37 4.72 -0.10 -8.89
CA SER A 37 5.95 0.55 -9.38
C SER A 37 5.97 2.03 -9.02
N THR A 38 4.81 2.69 -9.05
CA THR A 38 4.66 4.08 -8.60
C THR A 38 4.95 4.20 -7.11
N LEU A 39 4.37 3.32 -6.28
CA LEU A 39 4.58 3.28 -4.83
C LEU A 39 6.05 3.03 -4.46
N GLU A 40 6.72 2.11 -5.16
CA GLU A 40 8.15 1.77 -4.99
C GLU A 40 9.11 2.89 -5.41
N ALA A 41 8.69 3.73 -6.37
CA ALA A 41 9.46 4.86 -6.89
C ALA A 41 9.37 6.12 -6.01
N LEU A 42 8.47 6.16 -5.02
CA LEU A 42 8.28 7.30 -4.15
C LEU A 42 9.55 7.64 -3.35
N THR A 43 9.83 8.94 -3.22
CA THR A 43 10.90 9.47 -2.39
C THR A 43 10.32 10.51 -1.44
N PRO A 44 10.59 10.44 -0.11
CA PRO A 44 11.28 9.35 0.59
C PRO A 44 10.55 8.01 0.47
N LYS A 45 11.27 6.91 0.72
CA LYS A 45 10.75 5.54 0.65
C LYS A 45 9.64 5.33 1.66
N VAL A 46 8.57 4.64 1.24
CA VAL A 46 7.46 4.28 2.11
C VAL A 46 7.84 3.05 2.91
N GLU A 47 7.75 3.13 4.24
CA GLU A 47 8.10 2.02 5.14
C GLU A 47 6.89 1.31 5.74
N ALA A 48 5.73 1.98 5.76
CA ALA A 48 4.48 1.39 6.22
C ALA A 48 3.31 1.80 5.32
N VAL A 49 2.43 0.85 5.02
CA VAL A 49 1.26 1.03 4.17
C VAL A 49 0.03 0.42 4.82
N ALA A 50 -1.09 1.15 4.81
CA ALA A 50 -2.42 0.57 5.04
C ALA A 50 -3.25 0.58 3.77
N VAL A 51 -3.75 -0.58 3.38
CA VAL A 51 -4.76 -0.68 2.32
C VAL A 51 -6.13 -0.48 2.97
N THR A 52 -6.78 0.63 2.61
CA THR A 52 -8.03 1.09 3.22
C THR A 52 -9.20 0.84 2.30
N ASP A 53 -9.69 -0.39 2.24
CA ASP A 53 -10.86 -0.70 1.42
C ASP A 53 -12.18 -0.31 2.09
N TYR A 54 -13.19 -0.11 1.25
CA TYR A 54 -14.55 0.14 1.72
C TYR A 54 -15.17 -1.16 2.23
N TYR A 55 -15.34 -1.28 3.54
CA TYR A 55 -16.04 -2.39 4.22
C TYR A 55 -15.46 -3.81 4.04
N VAL A 56 -14.43 -4.00 3.22
CA VAL A 56 -13.84 -5.32 2.89
C VAL A 56 -12.32 -5.27 2.97
N THR A 57 -11.66 -6.41 2.76
CA THR A 57 -10.18 -6.54 2.78
C THR A 57 -9.60 -7.14 1.51
N ASP A 58 -10.39 -7.27 0.44
CA ASP A 58 -10.02 -7.98 -0.77
C ASP A 58 -8.71 -7.44 -1.40
N THR A 59 -8.58 -6.11 -1.58
CA THR A 59 -7.35 -5.56 -2.17
C THR A 59 -6.18 -5.54 -1.18
N TYR A 60 -6.45 -5.57 0.13
CA TYR A 60 -5.41 -5.76 1.15
C TYR A 60 -4.77 -7.15 1.01
N GLU A 61 -5.60 -8.20 0.83
CA GLU A 61 -5.12 -9.56 0.64
C GLU A 61 -4.30 -9.71 -0.65
N GLU A 62 -4.72 -9.07 -1.74
CA GLU A 62 -3.95 -9.04 -2.99
C GLU A 62 -2.63 -8.28 -2.84
N PHE A 63 -2.64 -7.14 -2.13
CA PHE A 63 -1.44 -6.38 -1.83
C PHE A 63 -0.41 -7.21 -1.03
N LEU A 64 -0.87 -8.06 -0.10
CA LEU A 64 -0.01 -9.02 0.60
C LEU A 64 0.58 -10.07 -0.34
N GLN A 65 -0.19 -10.59 -1.31
CA GLN A 65 0.33 -11.55 -2.30
C GLN A 65 1.46 -10.92 -3.14
N HIS A 66 1.33 -9.65 -3.51
CA HIS A 66 2.41 -8.92 -4.17
C HIS A 66 3.66 -8.79 -3.29
N LYS A 67 3.51 -8.52 -1.98
CA LYS A 67 4.64 -8.53 -1.04
C LYS A 67 5.32 -9.90 -0.97
N VAL A 68 4.54 -10.98 -0.88
CA VAL A 68 5.06 -12.37 -0.85
C VAL A 68 5.82 -12.73 -2.12
N THR A 69 5.41 -12.19 -3.28
CA THR A 69 6.09 -12.40 -4.56
C THR A 69 7.29 -11.48 -4.80
N GLY A 70 7.66 -10.65 -3.81
CA GLY A 70 8.90 -9.86 -3.81
C GLY A 70 8.73 -8.37 -4.16
N ARG A 71 7.50 -7.87 -4.32
CA ARG A 71 7.24 -6.42 -4.50
C ARG A 71 7.36 -5.68 -3.17
N LEU A 72 7.40 -4.35 -3.24
CA LEU A 72 7.43 -3.43 -2.10
C LEU A 72 8.61 -3.69 -1.16
N PRO A 73 9.86 -3.76 -1.65
CA PRO A 73 11.01 -4.19 -0.85
C PRO A 73 11.25 -3.29 0.37
N ASP A 74 10.96 -1.99 0.25
CA ASP A 74 11.20 -0.98 1.29
C ASP A 74 10.06 -0.89 2.32
N VAL A 75 8.89 -1.50 2.06
CA VAL A 75 7.74 -1.48 2.98
C VAL A 75 7.91 -2.59 4.01
N SER A 76 8.20 -2.22 5.26
CA SER A 76 8.40 -3.15 6.37
C SER A 76 7.10 -3.56 7.06
N LEU A 77 6.07 -2.71 6.99
CA LEU A 77 4.77 -2.96 7.62
C LEU A 77 3.63 -2.76 6.60
N ILE A 78 2.79 -3.78 6.46
CA ILE A 78 1.54 -3.70 5.71
C ILE A 78 0.42 -4.09 6.67
N PHE A 79 -0.60 -3.25 6.83
CA PHE A 79 -1.70 -3.49 7.74
C PHE A 79 -3.06 -3.22 7.08
N PRO A 80 -4.13 -3.92 7.50
CA PRO A 80 -5.45 -3.65 6.97
C PRO A 80 -6.02 -2.37 7.59
N ASN A 81 -6.81 -1.64 6.82
CA ASN A 81 -7.64 -0.54 7.31
C ASN A 81 -9.01 -0.60 6.61
N ILE A 82 -10.05 -0.06 7.24
CA ILE A 82 -11.42 -0.12 6.71
C ILE A 82 -11.99 1.30 6.63
N GLU A 83 -12.39 1.72 5.43
CA GLU A 83 -13.12 2.96 5.23
C GLU A 83 -14.63 2.70 5.31
N LEU A 84 -15.29 3.39 6.24
CA LEU A 84 -16.75 3.41 6.36
C LEU A 84 -17.28 4.64 5.65
N ARG A 85 -18.22 4.46 4.71
CA ARG A 85 -18.81 5.53 3.91
C ARG A 85 -20.35 5.47 3.90
N ARG A 86 -20.97 6.54 4.39
CA ARG A 86 -22.44 6.69 4.44
C ARG A 86 -22.99 7.28 3.15
#